data_AF-U1YJ90-F1
#
_entry.id   AF-U1YJ90-F1
#
_cell.length_a   1.000
_cell.length_b   1.000
_cell.length_c   1.000
_cell.angle_alpha   90.00
_cell.angle_beta   90.00
_cell.angle_gamma   90.00
#
_symmetry.space_group_name_H-M   'P 1'
#
loop_
_entity.id
_entity.type
_entity.pdbx_description
1 polymer ?
#
loop_
_entity_poly.entity_id
_entity_poly.type
_entity_poly.pdbx_seq_one_letter_code
_entity_poly.pdbx_strand_id
1 'polypeptide(L)' 'MGGKRCVRRAISLSNAYDLKLKKLSTSCDFPPATLASMIIQYALDSPEFIMSVQKQFNKNKHYWVTPVNSQGEITYLP' A
#
# COMPACT_ATOMS: atom_id res chain seq x y z
N MET A 1 -26.15 6.26 2.53
CA MET A 1 -24.72 5.95 2.75
C MET A 1 -23.88 7.19 2.40
N GLY A 2 -23.77 8.14 3.31
CA GLY A 2 -22.94 9.33 3.17
C GLY A 2 -21.93 9.36 4.30
N GLY A 3 -20.64 9.48 4.00
CA GLY A 3 -19.62 9.63 5.05
C GLY A 3 -18.21 9.13 4.75
N LYS A 4 -17.94 8.46 3.60
CA LYS A 4 -16.56 8.11 3.25
C LYS A 4 -15.93 9.25 2.46
N ARG A 5 -15.04 10.01 3.11
CA ARG A 5 -14.25 11.08 2.50
C ARG A 5 -13.34 10.49 1.42
N CYS A 6 -13.82 10.47 0.17
CA CYS A 6 -13.06 9.94 -0.96
C CYS A 6 -12.09 11.02 -1.45
N VAL A 7 -10.86 10.98 -0.95
CA VAL A 7 -9.79 11.86 -1.44
C VAL A 7 -9.28 11.28 -2.75
N ARG A 8 -9.51 11.96 -3.88
CA ARG A 8 -8.91 11.53 -5.16
C ARG A 8 -7.40 11.70 -5.05
N ARG A 9 -6.67 10.59 -4.94
CA ARG A 9 -5.22 10.57 -5.07
C ARG A 9 -4.89 10.21 -6.51
N ALA A 10 -4.23 11.12 -7.23
CA ALA A 10 -3.64 10.78 -8.51
C ALA A 10 -2.43 9.89 -8.25
N ILE A 11 -2.49 8.62 -8.66
CA ILE A 11 -1.35 7.72 -8.62
C ILE A 11 -0.69 7.77 -9.99
N SER A 12 0.47 8.40 -10.08
CA SER A 12 1.29 8.38 -11.30
C SER A 12 2.03 7.05 -11.37
N LEU A 13 1.48 6.09 -12.12
CA LEU A 13 2.14 4.83 -12.46
C LEU A 13 2.73 4.92 -13.87
N SER A 14 3.87 4.26 -14.09
CA SER A 14 4.34 4.01 -15.46
C SER A 14 3.34 3.13 -16.21
N ASN A 15 3.22 3.33 -17.53
CA ASN A 15 2.27 2.60 -18.40
C ASN A 15 2.31 1.08 -18.21
N ALA A 16 3.49 0.51 -17.96
CA ALA A 16 3.65 -0.92 -17.72
C ALA A 16 2.95 -1.40 -16.43
N TYR A 17 2.97 -0.61 -15.37
CA TYR A 17 2.31 -0.95 -14.10
C TYR A 17 0.81 -0.66 -14.13
N ASP A 18 0.38 0.38 -14.86
CA ASP A 18 -1.04 0.62 -15.12
C ASP A 18 -1.70 -0.56 -15.85
N LEU A 19 -1.03 -1.11 -16.87
CA LEU A 19 -1.50 -2.30 -17.58
C LEU A 19 -1.60 -3.53 -16.66
N LYS A 20 -0.62 -3.75 -15.77
CA LYS A 20 -0.66 -4.85 -14.79
C LYS A 20 -1.84 -4.68 -13.83
N LEU A 21 -2.02 -3.45 -13.31
CA LEU A 21 -3.11 -3.11 -12.42
C LEU A 21 -4.47 -3.35 -13.10
N LYS A 22 -4.63 -2.92 -14.35
CA LYS A 22 -5.86 -3.13 -15.13
C LYS A 22 -6.16 -4.62 -15.34
N LYS A 23 -5.17 -5.44 -15.68
CA LYS A 23 -5.36 -6.90 -15.83
C LYS A 23 -5.82 -7.54 -14.53
N LEU A 24 -5.18 -7.18 -13.42
CA LEU A 24 -5.54 -7.70 -12.10
C LEU A 24 -6.93 -7.21 -11.68
N SER A 25 -7.25 -5.94 -11.95
CA SER A 25 -8.55 -5.36 -11.62
C SER A 25 -9.69 -6.03 -12.39
N THR A 26 -9.47 -6.34 -13.67
CA THR A 26 -10.42 -7.14 -14.47
C THR A 26 -10.58 -8.55 -13.90
N SER A 27 -9.49 -9.19 -13.47
CA SER A 27 -9.55 -10.55 -12.91
C SER A 27 -10.25 -10.63 -11.55
N CYS A 28 -10.28 -9.54 -10.79
CA CYS A 28 -10.86 -9.50 -9.45
C CYS A 28 -12.18 -8.73 -9.38
N ASP A 29 -12.73 -8.29 -10.52
CA ASP A 29 -13.96 -7.48 -10.61
C ASP A 29 -13.96 -6.22 -9.71
N PHE A 30 -12.81 -5.54 -9.63
CA PHE A 30 -12.68 -4.28 -8.90
C PHE A 30 -12.33 -3.11 -9.83
N PRO A 31 -12.79 -1.88 -9.53
CA PRO A 31 -12.26 -0.69 -10.19
C PRO A 31 -10.74 -0.56 -9.95
N PRO A 32 -9.91 -0.22 -10.96
CA PRO A 32 -8.45 -0.16 -10.81
C PRO A 32 -7.97 0.71 -9.64
N ALA A 33 -8.63 1.85 -9.42
CA ALA A 33 -8.28 2.76 -8.32
C ALA A 33 -8.60 2.17 -6.93
N THR A 34 -9.71 1.44 -6.82
CA THR A 34 -10.08 0.73 -5.59
C THR A 34 -9.08 -0.37 -5.29
N LEU A 35 -8.75 -1.17 -6.29
CA LEU A 35 -7.77 -2.26 -6.16
C LEU A 35 -6.38 -1.74 -5.82
N ALA A 36 -5.92 -0.65 -6.45
CA ALA A 36 -4.65 0.00 -6.10
C ALA A 36 -4.62 0.45 -4.63
N SER A 37 -5.72 1.03 -4.15
CA SER A 37 -5.83 1.47 -2.75
C SER A 37 -5.79 0.29 -1.78
N MET A 38 -6.40 -0.85 -2.14
CA MET A 38 -6.34 -2.07 -1.34
C MET A 38 -4.95 -2.68 -1.33
N ILE A 39 -4.27 -2.74 -2.49
CA ILE A 39 -2.90 -3.24 -2.58
C ILE A 39 -1.96 -2.42 -1.70
N ILE A 40 -2.10 -1.09 -1.67
CA ILE A 40 -1.29 -0.23 -0.80
C ILE A 40 -1.53 -0.56 0.68
N GLN A 41 -2.79 -0.76 1.09
CA GLN A 41 -3.11 -1.18 2.47
C GLN A 41 -2.47 -2.53 2.80
N TYR A 42 -2.66 -3.54 1.95
CA TYR A 42 -2.03 -4.86 2.12
C TYR A 42 -0.49 -4.80 2.17
N ALA A 43 0.12 -3.93 1.36
CA ALA A 43 1.56 -3.75 1.35
C ALA A 43 2.05 -3.10 2.66
N LEU A 44 1.30 -2.14 3.20
CA LEU A 44 1.59 -1.51 4.51
C LEU A 44 1.26 -2.44 5.68
N ASP A 45 0.45 -3.48 5.48
CA ASP A 45 0.22 -4.57 6.43
C ASP A 45 1.18 -5.77 6.21
N SER A 46 2.25 -5.61 5.43
CA SER A 46 3.24 -6.67 5.25
C SER A 46 4.58 -6.28 5.88
N PRO A 47 4.98 -6.89 7.01
CA PRO A 47 6.25 -6.60 7.67
C PRO A 47 7.46 -6.77 6.73
N GLU A 48 7.42 -7.83 5.92
CA GLU A 48 8.46 -8.14 4.94
C GLU A 48 8.58 -7.05 3.86
N PHE A 49 7.44 -6.54 3.37
CA PHE A 49 7.42 -5.46 2.40
C PHE A 49 7.97 -4.17 2.99
N ILE A 50 7.51 -3.76 4.18
CA ILE A 50 7.99 -2.55 4.86
C ILE A 50 9.49 -2.64 5.11
N MET A 51 9.97 -3.78 5.62
CA MET A 51 11.39 -3.97 5.89
C MET A 51 12.21 -3.86 4.60
N SER A 52 11.72 -4.40 3.48
CA SER A 52 12.38 -4.29 2.18
C SER A 52 12.40 -2.84 1.67
N VAL A 53 11.29 -2.11 1.78
CA VAL A 53 11.20 -0.69 1.41
C VAL A 53 12.14 0.15 2.26
N GLN A 54 12.19 -0.06 3.57
CA GLN A 54 13.10 0.67 4.45
C GLN A 54 14.56 0.37 4.16
N LYS A 55 14.94 -0.89 3.90
CA LYS A 55 16.30 -1.23 3.49
C LYS A 55 16.73 -0.50 2.21
N GLN A 56 15.82 -0.30 1.28
CA GLN A 56 16.12 0.31 -0.01
C GLN A 56 16.10 1.85 0.02
N PHE A 57 15.18 2.46 0.76
CA PHE A 57 14.91 3.90 0.68
C PHE A 57 15.15 4.69 1.97
N ASN A 58 15.32 4.02 3.12
CA ASN A 58 15.53 4.75 4.35
C ASN A 58 16.91 5.44 4.35
N LYS A 59 16.92 6.76 4.55
CA LYS A 59 18.14 7.59 4.58
C LYS A 59 18.71 7.72 5.98
N ASN A 60 17.88 7.56 7.02
CA ASN A 60 18.28 7.78 8.41
C ASN A 60 17.72 6.67 9.30
N LYS A 61 18.62 5.96 9.98
CA LYS A 61 18.29 4.87 10.89
C LYS A 61 17.38 5.29 12.06
N HIS A 62 17.38 6.57 12.43
CA HIS A 62 16.49 7.10 13.48
C HIS A 62 15.01 7.11 13.11
N TYR A 63 14.65 7.02 11.83
CA TYR A 63 13.25 6.94 11.38
C TYR A 63 12.87 5.51 10.97
N TRP A 64 13.62 4.51 11.45
CA TRP A 64 13.31 3.13 11.17
C TRP A 64 12.06 2.71 11.92
N VAL A 65 11.02 2.30 11.20
CA VAL A 65 9.80 1.77 11.80
C VAL A 65 9.88 0.25 11.97
N THR A 66 9.48 -0.24 13.14
CA THR A 66 9.32 -1.67 13.39
C THR A 66 7.84 -2.02 13.29
N PRO A 67 7.42 -2.79 12.28
CA PRO A 67 6.05 -3.29 12.23
C PRO A 67 5.84 -4.33 13.33
N VAL A 68 4.90 -4.06 14.23
CA VAL A 68 4.49 -4.97 15.30
C VAL A 68 3.04 -5.36 15.08
N ASN A 69 2.77 -6.67 15.08
CA ASN A 69 1.41 -7.18 15.03
C ASN A 69 0.80 -7.12 16.44
N SER A 70 -0.09 -6.14 16.66
CA SER A 70 -0.87 -6.04 17.89
C SER A 70 -2.30 -6.46 17.61
N GLN A 71 -2.68 -7.66 18.06
CA GLN A 71 -4.06 -8.17 17.99
C GLN A 71 -4.67 -8.17 16.57
N GLY A 72 -3.85 -8.39 15.52
CA GLY A 72 -4.31 -8.47 14.14
C GLY A 72 -4.18 -7.17 13.34
N GLU A 73 -3.73 -6.08 13.96
CA GLU A 73 -3.41 -4.82 13.29
C GLU A 73 -1.90 -4.56 13.34
N ILE A 74 -1.32 -4.13 12.21
CA ILE A 74 0.09 -3.78 12.16
C ILE A 74 0.27 -2.34 12.56
N THR A 75 0.91 -2.15 13.71
CA THR A 75 1.27 -0.83 14.24
C THR A 75 2.76 -0.59 14.01
N TYR A 76 3.13 0.63 13.66
CA TYR A 76 4.53 1.04 13.53
C TYR A 76 5.03 1.62 14.84
N LEU A 77 6.06 0.98 15.41
CA LEU A 77 6.82 1.54 16.51
C LEU A 77 8.05 2.29 15.98
N PRO A 78 8.37 3.47 16.54
CA PRO A 78 9.58 4.23 16.21
C PRO A 78 10.85 3.59 16.79
#